data_AF-A0A316RWU2-F1
#
_entry.id   AF-A0A316RWU2-F1
#
_cell.length_a   1.000
_cell.length_b   1.000
_cell.length_c   1.000
_cell.angle_alpha   90.00
_cell.angle_beta   90.00
_cell.angle_gamma   90.00
#
_symmetry.space_group_name_H-M   'P 1'
#
loop_
_entity.id
_entity.type
_entity.pdbx_description
1 polymer ?
#
loop_
_entity_poly.entity_id
_entity_poly.type
_entity_poly.pdbx_seq_one_letter_code
_entity_poly.pdbx_strand_id
1 'polypeptide(L)'
;MASCVISTDRRSVRTRAALRLALAQEIDATGDLSRVTVTAVTERAGVTRRTFYSHFKDIPDLVTQIEDETLADLRVHVEQIAACHLGHLAESLRSAEPAPGSEGLLLAVQERGDYLRPLLGDGGDPAFAERLKRMAYDAVVGRALDGIDVRAVGAFFDYYLTFAISAEVGVLLRWLEGGMRESVPAMARLMTALMFVRPGDLYGKPIDFDIPSFALAIKDCEESNNVR
;
A
#
# COMPACT_ATOMS: atom_id res chain seq x y z
N MET A 1 -16.44 -18.07 8.36
CA MET A 1 -16.11 -18.16 6.92
C MET A 1 -17.26 -17.56 6.13
N ALA A 2 -17.23 -16.24 5.89
CA ALA A 2 -18.15 -15.59 4.97
C ALA A 2 -17.51 -15.63 3.58
N SER A 3 -18.04 -16.49 2.70
CA SER A 3 -17.61 -16.61 1.31
C SER A 3 -17.98 -15.32 0.58
N CYS A 4 -17.00 -14.51 0.21
CA CYS A 4 -17.19 -13.41 -0.73
C CYS A 4 -17.48 -14.02 -2.10
N VAL A 5 -18.76 -14.15 -2.45
CA VAL A 5 -19.17 -14.50 -3.81
C VAL A 5 -19.00 -13.23 -4.64
N ILE A 6 -17.89 -13.15 -5.38
CA ILE A 6 -17.71 -12.15 -6.42
C ILE A 6 -18.84 -12.38 -7.44
N SER A 7 -19.84 -11.50 -7.43
CA SER A 7 -20.98 -11.57 -8.32
C SER A 7 -20.50 -11.35 -9.77
N THR A 8 -20.58 -12.38 -10.59
CA THR A 8 -20.26 -12.37 -12.04
C THR A 8 -21.33 -11.69 -12.90
N ASP A 9 -22.39 -11.14 -12.28
CA ASP A 9 -23.39 -10.35 -12.98
C ASP A 9 -22.80 -8.99 -13.38
N ARG A 10 -22.74 -8.73 -14.69
CA ARG A 10 -22.30 -7.45 -15.26
C ARG A 10 -23.04 -6.25 -14.67
N ARG A 11 -24.31 -6.42 -14.27
CA ARG A 11 -25.10 -5.37 -13.63
C ARG A 11 -24.59 -5.06 -12.22
N SER A 12 -24.26 -6.10 -11.44
CA SER A 12 -23.69 -5.97 -10.11
C SER A 12 -22.34 -5.26 -10.17
N VAL A 13 -21.44 -5.68 -11.06
CA VAL A 13 -20.12 -5.05 -11.26
C VAL A 13 -20.25 -3.57 -11.62
N ARG A 14 -21.12 -3.22 -12.58
CA ARG A 14 -21.36 -1.80 -12.96
C ARG A 14 -21.91 -0.98 -11.79
N THR A 15 -22.79 -1.56 -11.00
CA THR A 15 -23.40 -0.89 -9.83
C THR A 15 -22.35 -0.63 -8.76
N ARG A 16 -21.50 -1.63 -8.43
CA ARG A 16 -20.40 -1.46 -7.46
C ARG A 16 -19.42 -0.39 -7.92
N ALA A 17 -19.02 -0.40 -9.20
CA ALA A 17 -18.13 0.61 -9.77
C ALA A 17 -18.73 2.04 -9.68
N ALA A 18 -20.02 2.20 -10.01
CA ALA A 18 -20.71 3.49 -9.91
C ALA A 18 -20.80 3.99 -8.46
N LEU A 19 -21.12 3.09 -7.51
CA LEU A 19 -21.19 3.42 -6.08
C LEU A 19 -19.81 3.80 -5.50
N ARG A 20 -18.74 3.11 -5.89
CA ARG A 20 -17.36 3.43 -5.49
C ARG A 20 -16.93 4.80 -5.98
N LEU A 21 -17.18 5.10 -7.25
CA LEU A 21 -16.87 6.42 -7.81
C LEU A 21 -17.71 7.52 -7.15
N ALA A 22 -19.00 7.25 -6.89
CA ALA A 22 -19.85 8.21 -6.19
C ALA A 22 -19.40 8.46 -4.74
N LEU A 23 -18.97 7.43 -4.01
CA LEU A 23 -18.38 7.58 -2.69
C LEU A 23 -17.15 8.50 -2.74
N ALA A 24 -16.21 8.23 -3.64
CA ALA A 24 -14.99 9.04 -3.77
C ALA A 24 -15.28 10.51 -4.06
N GLN A 25 -16.23 10.77 -4.97
CA GLN A 25 -16.69 12.13 -5.28
C GLN A 25 -17.40 12.81 -4.11
N GLU A 26 -18.13 12.07 -3.28
CA GLU A 26 -18.76 12.60 -2.06
C GLU A 26 -17.72 12.92 -0.98
N ILE A 27 -16.66 12.11 -0.84
CA ILE A 27 -15.53 12.41 0.05
C ILE A 27 -14.88 13.72 -0.40
N ASP A 28 -14.54 13.86 -1.69
CA ASP A 28 -13.96 15.09 -2.24
C ASP A 28 -14.88 16.31 -2.05
N ALA A 29 -16.20 16.15 -2.23
CA ALA A 29 -17.15 17.25 -2.10
C ALA A 29 -17.36 17.71 -0.65
N THR A 30 -17.30 16.78 0.30
CA THR A 30 -17.54 17.05 1.72
C THR A 30 -16.26 17.37 2.49
N GLY A 31 -15.11 16.92 1.99
CA GLY A 31 -13.81 16.95 2.64
C GLY A 31 -13.69 16.00 3.84
N ASP A 32 -14.67 15.13 4.07
CA ASP A 32 -14.75 14.28 5.27
C ASP A 32 -15.71 13.11 5.06
N LEU A 33 -15.16 11.90 5.01
CA LEU A 33 -15.87 10.63 4.86
C LEU A 33 -17.01 10.46 5.88
N SER A 34 -16.86 10.98 7.11
CA SER A 34 -17.90 10.86 8.14
C SER A 34 -19.19 11.61 7.81
N ARG A 35 -19.13 12.54 6.84
CA ARG A 35 -20.27 13.35 6.38
C ARG A 35 -20.98 12.74 5.18
N VAL A 36 -20.41 11.69 4.58
CA VAL A 36 -21.00 11.02 3.42
C VAL A 36 -22.21 10.20 3.83
N THR A 37 -23.30 10.30 3.06
CA THR A 37 -24.56 9.59 3.34
C THR A 37 -24.94 8.64 2.22
N VAL A 38 -25.69 7.58 2.58
CA VAL A 38 -26.26 6.64 1.59
C VAL A 38 -27.09 7.38 0.55
N THR A 39 -27.88 8.38 0.95
CA THR A 39 -28.70 9.18 0.03
C THR A 39 -27.84 9.86 -1.03
N ALA A 40 -26.82 10.63 -0.62
CA ALA A 40 -25.97 11.39 -1.53
C ALA A 40 -25.21 10.46 -2.50
N VAL A 41 -24.66 9.35 -1.97
CA VAL A 41 -23.97 8.34 -2.80
C VAL A 41 -24.93 7.71 -3.81
N THR A 42 -26.15 7.34 -3.40
CA THR A 42 -27.13 6.73 -4.33
C THR A 42 -27.61 7.69 -5.42
N GLU A 43 -27.85 8.95 -5.06
CA GLU A 43 -28.26 10.00 -6.00
C GLU A 43 -27.17 10.24 -7.04
N ARG A 44 -25.93 10.40 -6.59
CA ARG A 44 -24.78 10.61 -7.47
C ARG A 44 -24.48 9.40 -8.35
N ALA A 45 -24.59 8.18 -7.83
CA ALA A 45 -24.38 6.96 -8.60
C ALA A 45 -25.53 6.67 -9.59
N GLY A 46 -26.65 7.38 -9.51
CA GLY A 46 -27.83 7.14 -10.34
C GLY A 46 -28.52 5.80 -10.04
N VAL A 47 -28.48 5.35 -8.78
CA VAL A 47 -29.08 4.07 -8.34
C VAL A 47 -30.08 4.30 -7.22
N THR A 48 -31.00 3.34 -7.03
CA THR A 48 -31.96 3.43 -5.93
C THR A 48 -31.32 3.02 -4.60
N ARG A 49 -31.83 3.51 -3.47
CA ARG A 49 -31.45 3.01 -2.13
C ARG A 49 -31.68 1.51 -1.99
N ARG A 50 -32.73 0.96 -2.62
CA ARG A 50 -32.97 -0.49 -2.66
C ARG A 50 -31.81 -1.23 -3.33
N THR A 51 -31.24 -0.67 -4.39
CA THR A 51 -30.07 -1.20 -5.10
C THR A 51 -28.81 -1.08 -4.25
N PHE A 52 -28.62 0.01 -3.52
CA PHE A 52 -27.51 0.12 -2.56
C PHE A 52 -27.60 -0.99 -1.50
N TYR A 53 -28.76 -1.13 -0.86
CA TYR A 53 -28.96 -2.12 0.22
C TYR A 53 -28.95 -3.58 -0.24
N SER A 54 -28.98 -3.86 -1.55
CA SER A 54 -28.70 -5.22 -2.05
C SER A 54 -27.22 -5.58 -2.11
N HIS A 55 -26.32 -4.59 -1.95
CA HIS A 55 -24.87 -4.78 -2.00
C HIS A 55 -24.18 -4.40 -0.69
N PHE A 56 -24.67 -3.37 0.00
CA PHE A 56 -24.01 -2.77 1.15
C PHE A 56 -25.01 -2.43 2.26
N LYS A 57 -24.62 -2.61 3.52
CA LYS A 57 -25.46 -2.30 4.68
C LYS A 57 -25.55 -0.80 4.95
N ASP A 58 -24.43 -0.11 4.81
CA ASP A 58 -24.25 1.31 5.08
C ASP A 58 -22.95 1.83 4.40
N ILE A 59 -22.58 3.09 4.66
CA ILE A 59 -21.35 3.69 4.12
C ILE A 59 -20.08 2.98 4.66
N PRO A 60 -19.93 2.71 5.97
CA PRO A 60 -18.79 1.95 6.48
C PRO A 60 -18.60 0.57 5.82
N ASP A 61 -19.68 -0.17 5.57
CA ASP A 61 -19.63 -1.46 4.85
C ASP A 61 -19.21 -1.29 3.39
N LEU A 62 -19.68 -0.24 2.71
CA LEU A 62 -19.21 0.11 1.36
C LEU A 62 -17.70 0.41 1.35
N VAL A 63 -17.21 1.25 2.26
CA VAL A 63 -15.78 1.58 2.39
C VAL A 63 -14.97 0.32 2.63
N THR A 64 -15.34 -0.47 3.64
CA THR A 64 -14.62 -1.70 4.01
C THR A 64 -14.50 -2.65 2.83
N GLN A 65 -15.59 -2.87 2.08
CA GLN A 65 -15.57 -3.75 0.91
C GLN A 65 -14.69 -3.20 -0.23
N ILE A 66 -14.71 -1.89 -0.49
CA ILE A 66 -13.82 -1.28 -1.50
C ILE A 66 -12.35 -1.45 -1.09
N GLU A 67 -12.04 -1.24 0.19
CA GLU A 67 -10.69 -1.42 0.71
C GLU A 67 -10.24 -2.87 0.65
N ASP A 68 -11.09 -3.82 1.05
CA ASP A 68 -10.81 -5.25 0.99
C ASP A 68 -10.49 -5.71 -0.44
N GLU A 69 -11.33 -5.31 -1.41
CA GLU A 69 -11.13 -5.60 -2.82
C GLU A 69 -9.81 -4.98 -3.33
N THR A 70 -9.55 -3.74 -2.95
CA THR A 70 -8.34 -3.04 -3.38
C THR A 70 -7.08 -3.64 -2.77
N LEU A 71 -7.11 -4.04 -1.49
CA LEU A 71 -5.98 -4.71 -0.83
C LEU A 71 -5.72 -6.08 -1.44
N ALA A 72 -6.76 -6.84 -1.79
CA ALA A 72 -6.62 -8.14 -2.45
C ALA A 72 -5.98 -7.98 -3.84
N ASP A 73 -6.43 -7.01 -4.63
CA ASP A 73 -5.85 -6.70 -5.94
C ASP A 73 -4.37 -6.29 -5.84
N LEU A 74 -4.06 -5.34 -4.95
CA LEU A 74 -2.70 -4.81 -4.81
C LEU A 74 -1.73 -5.84 -4.20
N ARG A 75 -2.22 -6.75 -3.34
CA ARG A 75 -1.42 -7.81 -2.72
C ARG A 75 -0.68 -8.64 -3.75
N VAL A 76 -1.34 -9.00 -4.86
CA VAL A 76 -0.72 -9.80 -5.93
C VAL A 76 0.52 -9.11 -6.50
N HIS A 77 0.45 -7.79 -6.68
CA HIS A 77 1.57 -7.00 -7.18
C HIS A 77 2.70 -6.87 -6.15
N VAL A 78 2.35 -6.66 -4.87
CA VAL A 78 3.34 -6.61 -3.79
C VAL A 78 4.06 -7.95 -3.64
N GLU A 79 3.33 -9.06 -3.72
CA GLU A 79 3.91 -10.40 -3.69
C GLU A 79 4.84 -10.64 -4.89
N GLN A 80 4.53 -10.12 -6.09
CA GLN A 80 5.44 -10.22 -7.24
C GLN A 80 6.75 -9.45 -7.00
N ILE A 81 6.67 -8.24 -6.44
CA ILE A 81 7.85 -7.45 -6.09
C ILE A 81 8.67 -8.16 -5.01
N ALA A 82 8.00 -8.67 -3.97
CA ALA A 82 8.65 -9.44 -2.90
C ALA A 82 9.28 -10.75 -3.38
N ALA A 83 8.89 -11.27 -4.55
CA ALA A 83 9.53 -12.43 -5.18
C ALA A 83 10.90 -12.11 -5.78
N CYS A 84 11.21 -10.83 -6.00
CA CYS A 84 12.39 -10.44 -6.73
C CYS A 84 13.65 -10.67 -5.90
N HIS A 85 14.60 -11.40 -6.46
CA HIS A 85 15.90 -11.62 -5.82
C HIS A 85 16.70 -10.32 -5.74
N LEU A 86 17.45 -10.15 -4.65
CA LEU A 86 18.34 -8.99 -4.42
C LEU A 86 19.30 -8.74 -5.59
N GLY A 87 19.75 -9.79 -6.29
CA GLY A 87 20.61 -9.66 -7.47
C GLY A 87 19.98 -8.84 -8.60
N HIS A 88 18.69 -9.04 -8.87
CA HIS A 88 17.96 -8.28 -9.89
C HIS A 88 17.75 -6.82 -9.44
N LEU A 89 17.43 -6.59 -8.17
CA LEU A 89 17.31 -5.23 -7.63
C LEU A 89 18.63 -4.46 -7.74
N ALA A 90 19.76 -5.11 -7.44
CA ALA A 90 21.08 -4.51 -7.59
C ALA A 90 21.42 -4.19 -9.06
N GLU A 91 20.94 -4.99 -10.00
CA GLU A 91 21.08 -4.70 -11.43
C GLU A 91 20.21 -3.53 -11.89
N SER A 92 18.94 -3.52 -11.49
CA SER A 92 18.02 -2.38 -11.73
C SER A 92 18.64 -1.06 -11.25
N LEU A 93 19.23 -1.04 -10.05
CA LEU A 93 19.90 0.16 -9.52
C LEU A 93 21.10 0.59 -10.38
N ARG A 94 21.96 -0.34 -10.80
CA ARG A 94 23.12 -0.02 -11.66
C ARG A 94 22.70 0.53 -13.02
N SER A 95 21.60 0.01 -13.56
CA SER A 95 21.08 0.37 -14.88
C SER A 95 20.09 1.54 -14.85
N ALA A 96 19.79 2.11 -13.67
CA ALA A 96 18.73 3.11 -13.47
C ALA A 96 17.36 2.66 -14.03
N GLU A 97 17.06 1.38 -13.86
CA GLU A 97 15.81 0.74 -14.24
C GLU A 97 14.92 0.52 -13.01
N PRO A 98 13.59 0.38 -13.21
CA PRO A 98 12.68 0.02 -12.13
C PRO A 98 13.01 -1.36 -11.53
N ALA A 99 12.70 -1.51 -10.25
CA ALA A 99 12.60 -2.83 -9.63
C ALA A 99 11.56 -3.67 -10.39
N PRO A 100 11.81 -4.97 -10.66
CA PRO A 100 10.85 -5.79 -11.39
C PRO A 100 9.49 -5.84 -10.66
N GLY A 101 8.40 -5.72 -11.42
CA GLY A 101 7.03 -5.69 -10.89
C GLY A 101 6.57 -4.32 -10.35
N SER A 102 7.46 -3.37 -10.08
CA SER A 102 7.09 -2.05 -9.52
C SER A 102 6.20 -1.22 -10.46
N GLU A 103 6.46 -1.23 -11.76
CA GLU A 103 5.60 -0.57 -12.75
C GLU A 103 4.18 -1.17 -12.78
N GLY A 104 4.05 -2.49 -12.59
CA GLY A 104 2.75 -3.16 -12.55
C GLY A 104 1.91 -2.72 -11.35
N LEU A 105 2.52 -2.63 -10.16
CA LEU A 105 1.87 -2.08 -8.97
C LEU A 105 1.42 -0.64 -9.18
N LEU A 106 2.31 0.22 -9.68
CA LEU A 106 2.04 1.64 -9.88
C LEU A 106 0.98 1.88 -10.96
N LEU A 107 0.95 1.06 -12.02
CA LEU A 107 -0.11 1.09 -13.02
C LEU A 107 -1.46 0.69 -12.40
N ALA A 108 -1.49 -0.38 -11.59
CA ALA A 108 -2.71 -0.81 -10.92
C ALA A 108 -3.27 0.27 -9.98
N VAL A 109 -2.38 0.99 -9.27
CA VAL A 109 -2.74 2.16 -8.45
C VAL A 109 -3.25 3.31 -9.33
N GLN A 110 -2.57 3.62 -10.44
CA GLN A 110 -2.94 4.71 -11.34
C GLN A 110 -4.33 4.53 -11.95
N GLU A 111 -4.65 3.32 -12.41
CA GLU A 111 -5.96 2.97 -12.96
C GLU A 111 -7.11 3.11 -11.95
N ARG A 112 -6.78 3.14 -10.66
CA ARG A 112 -7.71 3.22 -9.52
C ARG A 112 -7.64 4.57 -8.80
N GLY A 113 -6.88 5.53 -9.33
CA GLY A 113 -6.61 6.82 -8.70
C GLY A 113 -7.87 7.67 -8.48
N ASP A 114 -8.93 7.44 -9.25
CA ASP A 114 -10.22 8.12 -9.16
C ASP A 114 -10.91 7.91 -7.81
N TYR A 115 -10.75 6.75 -7.19
CA TYR A 115 -11.28 6.47 -5.85
C TYR A 115 -10.19 6.27 -4.79
N LEU A 116 -8.97 5.88 -5.17
CA LEU A 116 -7.87 5.74 -4.22
C LEU A 116 -7.44 7.09 -3.65
N ARG A 117 -7.36 8.14 -4.48
CA ARG A 117 -6.90 9.46 -4.03
C ARG A 117 -7.81 10.04 -2.93
N PRO A 118 -9.16 10.05 -3.06
CA PRO A 118 -10.01 10.58 -1.99
C PRO A 118 -10.06 9.68 -0.75
N LEU A 119 -9.98 8.35 -0.90
CA LEU A 119 -10.02 7.43 0.24
C LEU A 119 -8.73 7.43 1.07
N LEU A 120 -7.58 7.60 0.42
CA LEU A 120 -6.26 7.62 1.09
C LEU A 120 -5.78 9.04 1.43
N GLY A 121 -6.47 10.07 0.94
CA GLY A 121 -6.14 11.47 1.17
C GLY A 121 -6.79 12.04 2.43
N ASP A 122 -6.57 13.34 2.64
CA ASP A 122 -7.17 14.08 3.73
C ASP A 122 -8.70 14.02 3.67
N GLY A 123 -9.33 13.60 4.77
CA GLY A 123 -10.77 13.40 4.84
C GLY A 123 -11.26 12.01 4.39
N GLY A 124 -10.37 11.14 3.91
CA GLY A 124 -10.66 9.72 3.63
C GLY A 124 -10.71 8.84 4.89
N ASP A 125 -10.46 7.54 4.74
CA ASP A 125 -10.34 6.64 5.88
C ASP A 125 -8.89 6.62 6.41
N PRO A 126 -8.62 7.15 7.62
CA PRO A 126 -7.28 7.15 8.20
C PRO A 126 -6.72 5.75 8.44
N ALA A 127 -7.57 4.72 8.59
CA ALA A 127 -7.14 3.35 8.79
C ALA A 127 -6.60 2.72 7.50
N PHE A 128 -6.99 3.21 6.32
CA PHE A 128 -6.72 2.54 5.06
C PHE A 128 -5.22 2.49 4.73
N ALA A 129 -4.49 3.58 4.96
CA ALA A 129 -3.04 3.63 4.79
C ALA A 129 -2.32 2.62 5.72
N GLU A 130 -2.78 2.46 6.95
CA GLU A 130 -2.24 1.48 7.89
C GLU A 130 -2.56 0.04 7.47
N ARG A 131 -3.72 -0.20 6.85
CA ARG A 131 -4.06 -1.50 6.26
C ARG A 131 -3.19 -1.83 5.05
N LEU A 132 -2.85 -0.85 4.21
CA LEU A 132 -1.88 -1.02 3.10
C LEU A 132 -0.50 -1.42 3.61
N LYS A 133 0.02 -0.72 4.63
CA LYS A 133 1.31 -1.05 5.26
C LYS A 133 1.32 -2.48 5.83
N ARG A 134 0.29 -2.85 6.58
CA ARG A 134 0.14 -4.22 7.12
C ARG A 134 0.10 -5.28 6.02
N MET A 135 -0.70 -5.05 4.97
CA MET A 135 -0.78 -5.96 3.83
C MET A 135 0.59 -6.15 3.17
N ALA A 136 1.32 -5.07 2.94
CA ALA A 136 2.65 -5.12 2.35
C ALA A 136 3.66 -5.83 3.25
N TYR A 137 3.61 -5.57 4.55
CA TYR A 137 4.44 -6.24 5.55
C TYR A 137 4.21 -7.76 5.53
N ASP A 138 2.96 -8.20 5.60
CA ASP A 138 2.60 -9.62 5.58
C ASP A 138 3.07 -10.31 4.28
N ALA A 139 2.93 -9.64 3.14
CA ALA A 139 3.36 -10.16 1.85
C ALA A 139 4.89 -10.33 1.76
N VAL A 140 5.65 -9.39 2.33
CA VAL A 140 7.12 -9.42 2.33
C VAL A 140 7.65 -10.44 3.34
N VAL A 141 7.12 -10.46 4.57
CA VAL A 141 7.56 -11.41 5.61
C VAL A 141 7.23 -12.85 5.24
N GLY A 142 6.04 -13.09 4.67
CA GLY A 142 5.65 -14.43 4.20
C GLY A 142 6.65 -15.03 3.22
N ARG A 143 7.30 -14.19 2.41
CA ARG A 143 8.37 -14.56 1.47
C ARG A 143 9.76 -14.64 2.10
N ALA A 144 10.08 -13.73 3.03
CA ALA A 144 11.40 -13.71 3.68
C ALA A 144 11.68 -15.01 4.47
N LEU A 145 10.63 -15.64 5.01
CA LEU A 145 10.70 -16.93 5.69
C LEU A 145 11.10 -18.10 4.78
N ASP A 146 11.01 -17.97 3.45
CA ASP A 146 11.38 -19.01 2.48
C ASP A 146 12.87 -18.99 2.07
N GLY A 147 13.66 -17.99 2.48
CA GLY A 147 15.05 -17.85 1.99
C GLY A 147 16.04 -17.09 2.87
N ILE A 148 15.60 -16.46 3.96
CA ILE A 148 16.47 -15.77 4.94
C ILE A 148 16.17 -16.37 6.31
N ASP A 149 17.18 -16.64 7.13
CA ASP A 149 16.96 -16.94 8.55
C ASP A 149 16.55 -15.65 9.26
N VAL A 150 15.31 -15.20 9.03
CA VAL A 150 14.70 -13.99 9.62
C VAL A 150 14.79 -14.04 11.15
N ARG A 151 14.84 -15.26 11.72
CA ARG A 151 15.00 -15.48 13.16
C ARG A 151 16.40 -15.12 13.67
N ALA A 152 17.43 -15.10 12.81
CA ALA A 152 18.78 -14.73 13.19
C ALA A 152 18.98 -13.21 13.38
N VAL A 153 18.14 -12.37 12.75
CA VAL A 153 18.24 -10.90 12.79
C VAL A 153 17.27 -10.25 13.79
N GLY A 154 16.25 -11.00 14.24
CA GLY A 154 15.39 -10.61 15.37
C GLY A 154 14.69 -9.26 15.19
N ALA A 155 14.62 -8.47 16.26
CA ALA A 155 13.89 -7.19 16.30
C ALA A 155 14.37 -6.17 15.25
N PHE A 156 15.66 -6.17 14.89
CA PHE A 156 16.21 -5.21 13.94
C PHE A 156 15.55 -5.32 12.55
N PHE A 157 15.36 -6.55 12.07
CA PHE A 157 14.76 -6.78 10.76
C PHE A 157 13.28 -6.37 10.71
N ASP A 158 12.55 -6.59 11.81
CA ASP A 158 11.16 -6.16 11.95
C ASP A 158 11.01 -4.63 11.87
N TYR A 159 11.83 -3.89 12.63
CA TYR A 159 11.86 -2.44 12.56
C TYR A 159 12.35 -1.91 11.20
N TYR A 160 13.32 -2.58 10.58
CA TYR A 160 13.77 -2.24 9.22
C TYR A 160 12.65 -2.39 8.19
N LEU A 161 11.93 -3.52 8.19
CA LEU A 161 10.80 -3.72 7.29
C LEU A 161 9.69 -2.68 7.52
N THR A 162 9.36 -2.42 8.80
CA THR A 162 8.40 -1.38 9.17
C THR A 162 8.81 -0.01 8.63
N PHE A 163 10.09 0.36 8.77
CA PHE A 163 10.65 1.59 8.22
C PHE A 163 10.53 1.63 6.69
N ALA A 164 11.02 0.61 6.00
CA ALA A 164 11.06 0.55 4.53
C ALA A 164 9.65 0.63 3.93
N ILE A 165 8.72 -0.18 4.43
CA ILE A 165 7.32 -0.19 3.95
C ILE A 165 6.64 1.14 4.22
N SER A 166 6.89 1.74 5.40
CA SER A 166 6.32 3.05 5.72
C SER A 166 6.84 4.15 4.78
N ALA A 167 8.12 4.10 4.41
CA ALA A 167 8.70 5.03 3.44
C ALA A 167 8.09 4.85 2.05
N GLU A 168 8.02 3.62 1.54
CA GLU A 168 7.46 3.32 0.22
C GLU A 168 5.98 3.71 0.11
N VAL A 169 5.17 3.36 1.11
CA VAL A 169 3.76 3.76 1.18
C VAL A 169 3.64 5.28 1.27
N GLY A 170 4.50 5.96 2.04
CA GLY A 170 4.51 7.42 2.12
C GLY A 170 4.77 8.09 0.77
N VAL A 171 5.72 7.58 -0.02
CA VAL A 171 5.99 8.08 -1.38
C VAL A 171 4.81 7.83 -2.31
N LEU A 172 4.19 6.64 -2.24
CA LEU A 172 3.00 6.29 -3.02
C LEU A 172 1.82 7.24 -2.72
N LEU A 173 1.56 7.51 -1.45
CA LEU A 173 0.51 8.42 -1.01
C LEU A 173 0.76 9.84 -1.50
N ARG A 174 2.01 10.33 -1.40
CA ARG A 174 2.40 11.64 -1.94
C ARG A 174 2.20 11.72 -3.46
N TRP A 175 2.50 10.65 -4.19
CA TRP A 175 2.29 10.60 -5.64
C TRP A 175 0.80 10.66 -5.99
N LEU A 176 -0.04 9.91 -5.28
CA LEU A 176 -1.51 9.96 -5.41
C LEU A 176 -2.06 11.37 -5.14
N GLU A 177 -1.67 11.97 -4.00
CA GLU A 177 -2.08 13.31 -3.59
C GLU A 177 -1.65 14.37 -4.61
N GLY A 178 -0.44 14.23 -5.15
CA GLY A 178 0.09 15.10 -6.20
C GLY A 178 -0.65 15.00 -7.54
N GLY A 179 -1.59 14.06 -7.69
CA GLY A 179 -2.32 13.80 -8.94
C GLY A 179 -1.53 12.92 -9.92
N MET A 180 -0.59 12.13 -9.42
CA MET A 180 0.24 11.21 -10.20
C MET A 180 0.96 11.88 -11.37
N ARG A 181 1.61 13.03 -11.09
CA ARG A 181 2.26 13.89 -12.09
C ARG A 181 3.37 13.18 -12.85
N GLU A 182 4.18 12.42 -12.12
CA GLU A 182 5.22 11.58 -12.69
C GLU A 182 4.58 10.37 -13.37
N SER A 183 5.08 10.01 -14.56
CA SER A 183 4.66 8.79 -15.25
C SER A 183 5.00 7.55 -14.43
N VAL A 184 4.26 6.45 -14.65
CA VAL A 184 4.51 5.16 -13.98
C VAL A 184 5.99 4.75 -14.08
N PRO A 185 6.66 4.78 -15.26
CA PRO A 185 8.08 4.41 -15.37
C PRO A 185 9.02 5.35 -14.61
N ALA A 186 8.68 6.64 -14.50
CA ALA A 186 9.50 7.61 -13.77
C ALA A 186 9.37 7.43 -12.26
N MET A 187 8.15 7.25 -11.75
CA MET A 187 7.89 7.01 -10.33
C MET A 187 8.48 5.66 -9.88
N ALA A 188 8.38 4.63 -10.72
CA ALA A 188 8.96 3.32 -10.44
C ALA A 188 10.48 3.38 -10.25
N ARG A 189 11.19 4.13 -11.11
CA ARG A 189 12.64 4.38 -10.95
C ARG A 189 12.95 5.19 -9.71
N LEU A 190 12.15 6.21 -9.42
CA LEU A 190 12.32 7.07 -8.24
C LEU A 190 12.19 6.26 -6.95
N MET A 191 11.13 5.47 -6.79
CA MET A 191 10.92 4.60 -5.62
C MET A 191 12.04 3.55 -5.53
N THR A 192 12.41 2.92 -6.64
CA THR A 192 13.54 1.97 -6.70
C THR A 192 14.84 2.58 -6.18
N ALA A 193 15.14 3.83 -6.56
CA ALA A 193 16.31 4.54 -6.07
C ALA A 193 16.18 4.85 -4.57
N LEU A 194 15.06 5.42 -4.13
CA LEU A 194 14.83 5.81 -2.74
C LEU A 194 14.94 4.65 -1.74
N MET A 195 14.56 3.43 -2.16
CA MET A 195 14.68 2.22 -1.34
C MET A 195 16.11 1.96 -0.84
N PHE A 196 17.14 2.43 -1.57
CA PHE A 196 18.55 2.16 -1.27
C PHE A 196 19.41 3.42 -1.14
N VAL A 197 18.84 4.63 -1.24
CA VAL A 197 19.57 5.88 -1.03
C VAL A 197 19.98 5.99 0.43
N ARG A 198 21.30 6.07 0.69
CA ARG A 198 21.79 6.38 2.03
C ARG A 198 21.74 7.89 2.24
N PRO A 199 21.43 8.40 3.44
CA PRO A 199 21.42 9.84 3.71
C PRO A 199 22.69 10.55 3.25
N GLY A 200 23.84 9.89 3.40
CA GLY A 200 25.14 10.38 2.96
C GLY A 200 25.28 10.57 1.44
N ASP A 201 24.59 9.76 0.62
CA ASP A 201 24.69 9.82 -0.84
C ASP A 201 24.13 11.14 -1.38
N LEU A 202 23.10 11.71 -0.74
CA LEU A 202 22.50 13.01 -1.09
C LEU A 202 23.44 14.20 -0.88
N TYR A 203 24.45 14.03 -0.02
CA TYR A 203 25.42 15.08 0.33
C TYR A 203 26.83 14.78 -0.19
N GLY A 204 27.00 13.75 -1.01
CA GLY A 204 28.32 13.30 -1.50
C GLY A 204 29.24 12.77 -0.40
N LYS A 205 28.67 12.29 0.71
CA LYS A 205 29.38 11.79 1.90
C LYS A 205 28.81 10.42 2.29
N PRO A 206 29.10 9.35 1.53
CA PRO A 206 28.52 8.03 1.78
C PRO A 206 28.85 7.59 3.22
N ILE A 207 27.82 7.15 3.94
CA ILE A 207 27.96 6.62 5.30
C ILE A 207 27.88 5.10 5.15
N ASP A 208 28.96 4.42 5.50
CA ASP A 208 28.97 2.96 5.59
C ASP A 208 28.35 2.55 6.93
N PHE A 209 27.23 1.82 6.88
CA PHE A 209 26.45 1.46 8.06
C PHE A 209 26.62 -0.03 8.33
N ASP A 210 27.42 -0.37 9.35
CA ASP A 210 27.68 -1.75 9.77
C ASP A 210 26.47 -2.33 10.52
N ILE A 211 25.52 -2.84 9.73
CA ILE A 211 24.28 -3.45 10.20
C ILE A 211 24.55 -4.62 11.16
N PRO A 212 25.44 -5.60 10.84
CA PRO A 212 25.74 -6.69 11.77
C PRO A 212 26.20 -6.23 13.15
N SER A 213 27.12 -5.27 13.23
CA SER A 213 27.61 -4.74 14.51
C SER A 213 26.50 -4.05 15.31
N PHE A 214 25.63 -3.27 14.65
CA PHE A 214 24.48 -2.65 15.30
C PHE A 214 23.43 -3.67 15.78
N ALA A 215 23.14 -4.70 14.98
CA ALA A 215 22.20 -5.75 15.33
C ALA A 215 22.68 -6.57 16.53
N LEU A 216 23.97 -6.93 16.58
CA LEU A 216 24.59 -7.59 17.73
C LEU A 216 24.52 -6.73 18.99
N ALA A 217 24.86 -5.43 18.89
CA ALA A 217 24.80 -4.52 20.03
C ALA A 217 23.38 -4.38 20.61
N ILE A 218 22.34 -4.37 19.76
CA ILE A 218 20.93 -4.36 20.19
C ILE A 218 20.58 -5.66 20.92
N LYS A 219 20.97 -6.80 20.35
CA LYS A 219 20.73 -8.12 20.95
C LYS A 219 21.36 -8.25 22.34
N ASP A 220 22.62 -7.82 22.49
CA ASP A 220 23.33 -7.84 23.77
C ASP A 220 22.62 -6.98 24.85
N CYS A 221 22.01 -5.86 24.45
CA CYS A 221 21.21 -5.01 25.34
C CYS A 221 19.91 -5.70 25.80
N GLU A 222 19.23 -6.43 24.91
CA GLU A 222 18.00 -7.17 25.24
C GLU A 222 18.28 -8.33 26.19
N GLU A 223 19.38 -9.07 25.98
CA GLU A 223 19.79 -10.18 26.87
C GLU A 223 20.16 -9.68 28.28
N SER A 224 20.78 -8.50 28.36
CA SER A 224 21.16 -7.87 29.64
C SER A 224 19.96 -7.41 30.48
N ASN A 225 18.84 -7.05 29.85
CA ASN A 225 17.61 -6.63 30.53
C ASN A 225 16.75 -7.80 31.04
N ASN A 226 16.98 -9.03 30.55
CA ASN A 226 16.19 -10.22 30.90
C ASN A 226 16.75 -10.99 32.12
N VAL A 227 17.83 -10.50 32.73
CA VAL A 227 18.54 -11.12 33.88
C VAL A 227 18.30 -10.34 35.19
N ARG A 228 17.32 -9.44 35.23
CA ARG A 228 16.85 -8.72 36.43
C ARG A 228 15.39 -9.03 36.73
#